data_AF-A0A371EIJ7-F1
#
_entry.id   AF-A0A371EIJ7-F1
#
_cell.length_a   1.000
_cell.length_b   1.000
_cell.length_c   1.000
_cell.angle_alpha   90.00
_cell.angle_beta   90.00
_cell.angle_gamma   90.00
#
_symmetry.space_group_name_H-M   'P 1'
#
loop_
_entity.id
_entity.type
_entity.pdbx_description
1 polymer ?
#
loop_
_entity_poly.entity_id
_entity_poly.type
_entity_poly.pdbx_seq_one_letter_code
_entity_poly.pdbx_strand_id
1 'polypeptide(L)'
;MVSWTRNADATNRGTAYNSIRFIPLVSVYCLQQNLRQHQFRFCSYGWNSKYSIFLPSEARDFHVKQMALTLKEEDAAHWVYRGEGAVNLVLAYTGSSPSFIGKVIRIRKAPRNGSQSKGVSVRNSTALTPHERVLWKDVHQLISSSDKEIVGQLYVQHVMKPLLGSDYVDAGMHILVTREFLELVEMNVTGQRPVWRVDAARIDMHCDFGLLMSDHSLFAHGSQGSSPCLSVEIKISQLSEYNPLDLFSGSNEGIQKAIKGLLTTPQNNFRVFLNGCLILGGLGGVAKNTDVCIAKVFEDKLKLVIQADDGLCTENLFTLITEALQKSGVLDKLLEVQKLDNIDIEGAIHAYYDITSQQCMACRELSEEQAKTYTSLHSASLDESLRIVKDYLIATTAKDCSLILCFRPRNEEDSGSVYNSLYIESTKQAFDFKVYFIDLDLKRLSKMEEYYELDKKIVSCYRQMIKMDQGRNEVTGLQASNVTH
;
A
#
# COMPACT_ATOMS: atom_id res chain seq x y z
N MET A 1 -39.48 28.30 -1.99
CA MET A 1 -40.29 28.86 -3.10
C MET A 1 -39.33 29.42 -4.14
N VAL A 2 -39.66 29.21 -5.41
CA VAL A 2 -38.97 29.62 -6.64
C VAL A 2 -37.84 28.68 -7.12
N SER A 3 -38.26 27.82 -8.05
CA SER A 3 -37.49 27.09 -9.05
C SER A 3 -36.65 28.01 -9.94
N TRP A 4 -35.61 27.50 -10.59
CA TRP A 4 -35.41 27.66 -12.04
C TRP A 4 -34.60 26.49 -12.62
N THR A 5 -35.16 25.92 -13.68
CA THR A 5 -34.63 24.89 -14.57
C THR A 5 -33.64 25.46 -15.60
N ARG A 6 -32.73 24.58 -16.02
CA ARG A 6 -31.92 24.50 -17.26
C ARG A 6 -32.07 25.61 -18.32
N ASN A 7 -30.93 26.00 -18.91
CA ASN A 7 -30.77 25.86 -20.37
C ASN A 7 -29.30 25.81 -20.81
N ALA A 8 -29.07 25.00 -21.84
CA ALA A 8 -27.87 24.91 -22.66
C ALA A 8 -27.72 26.16 -23.55
N ASP A 9 -26.50 26.53 -23.95
CA ASP A 9 -26.00 26.23 -25.29
C ASP A 9 -24.57 26.76 -25.53
N ALA A 10 -23.94 26.16 -26.54
CA ALA A 10 -22.56 26.33 -26.97
C ALA A 10 -22.15 27.75 -27.38
N THR A 11 -20.85 28.06 -27.30
CA THR A 11 -20.12 28.58 -28.47
C THR A 11 -18.59 28.55 -28.32
N ASN A 12 -18.00 28.20 -29.44
CA ASN A 12 -16.60 28.04 -29.80
C ASN A 12 -15.89 29.41 -29.93
N ARG A 13 -14.64 29.55 -29.49
CA ARG A 13 -13.63 30.47 -30.07
C ARG A 13 -12.24 30.22 -29.48
N GLY A 14 -11.27 29.91 -30.34
CA GLY A 14 -9.88 29.66 -30.00
C GLY A 14 -8.93 30.86 -30.16
N THR A 15 -7.62 30.53 -30.09
CA THR A 15 -6.41 31.34 -30.35
C THR A 15 -6.09 32.38 -29.25
N ALA A 16 -4.86 32.64 -28.81
CA ALA A 16 -3.52 32.45 -29.36
C ALA A 16 -2.43 32.66 -28.27
N TYR A 17 -1.27 32.02 -28.46
CA TYR A 17 0.10 32.44 -28.15
C TYR A 17 0.46 33.04 -26.77
N ASN A 18 1.36 32.36 -26.05
CA ASN A 18 2.64 33.01 -25.70
C ASN A 18 3.80 32.01 -25.62
N SER A 19 4.72 32.22 -26.54
CA SER A 19 6.05 31.65 -26.68
C SER A 19 7.03 32.29 -25.69
N ILE A 20 7.83 31.48 -25.00
CA ILE A 20 9.16 31.91 -24.54
C ILE A 20 10.15 30.81 -24.93
N ARG A 21 11.09 31.17 -25.80
CA ARG A 21 12.18 30.35 -26.31
C ARG A 21 13.49 31.10 -26.09
N PHE A 22 14.47 30.37 -25.53
CA PHE A 22 15.94 30.50 -25.61
C PHE A 22 16.67 31.72 -25.00
N ILE A 23 17.76 31.44 -24.26
CA ILE A 23 19.16 31.41 -24.77
C ILE A 23 20.07 30.57 -23.82
N PRO A 24 21.16 29.92 -24.33
CA PRO A 24 21.98 28.91 -23.65
C PRO A 24 23.44 29.36 -23.34
N LEU A 25 24.29 28.40 -22.92
CA LEU A 25 25.76 28.42 -22.65
C LEU A 25 26.11 28.61 -21.16
N VAL A 26 26.99 27.82 -20.52
CA VAL A 26 28.39 27.53 -20.86
C VAL A 26 28.86 26.14 -20.35
N SER A 27 29.75 25.55 -21.16
CA SER A 27 30.56 24.33 -21.06
C SER A 27 31.54 24.25 -19.88
N VAL A 28 31.81 23.06 -19.33
CA VAL A 28 33.16 22.62 -18.92
C VAL A 28 33.39 21.12 -19.22
N TYR A 29 34.20 20.89 -20.25
CA TYR A 29 35.14 19.80 -20.58
C TYR A 29 35.20 18.48 -19.77
N CYS A 30 34.92 17.40 -20.49
CA CYS A 30 35.84 16.31 -20.90
C CYS A 30 37.09 16.00 -20.06
N LEU A 31 37.17 14.76 -19.55
CA LEU A 31 38.41 13.99 -19.47
C LEU A 31 38.10 12.49 -19.62
N GLN A 32 38.31 11.99 -20.84
CA GLN A 32 38.35 10.57 -21.18
C GLN A 32 39.76 10.28 -21.68
N GLN A 33 40.52 9.42 -20.98
CA GLN A 33 41.66 8.67 -21.52
C GLN A 33 41.69 7.32 -20.80
N ASN A 34 41.29 6.26 -21.51
CA ASN A 34 42.16 5.26 -22.14
C ASN A 34 42.73 4.23 -21.16
N LEU A 35 42.24 3.00 -21.27
CA LEU A 35 43.10 1.82 -21.51
C LEU A 35 42.26 0.73 -22.17
N ARG A 36 42.61 0.44 -23.42
CA ARG A 36 42.06 -0.62 -24.26
C ARG A 36 42.71 -1.97 -23.92
N GLN A 37 41.99 -3.01 -24.33
CA GLN A 37 42.45 -4.36 -24.69
C GLN A 37 42.88 -5.29 -23.54
N HIS A 38 42.05 -6.32 -23.28
CA HIS A 38 42.47 -7.69 -23.53
C HIS A 38 41.27 -8.62 -23.76
N GLN A 39 41.31 -9.27 -24.92
CA GLN A 39 40.50 -10.41 -25.37
C GLN A 39 40.68 -11.59 -24.40
N PHE A 40 39.60 -12.16 -23.87
CA PHE A 40 39.65 -13.48 -23.25
C PHE A 40 39.12 -14.53 -24.23
N ARG A 41 40.05 -15.29 -24.82
CA ARG A 41 39.79 -16.60 -25.41
C ARG A 41 39.57 -17.61 -24.27
N PHE A 42 38.53 -18.42 -24.41
CA PHE A 42 38.34 -19.63 -23.62
C PHE A 42 39.50 -20.61 -23.84
N CYS A 43 40.12 -21.07 -22.76
CA CYS A 43 40.90 -22.29 -22.75
C CYS A 43 40.68 -23.02 -21.42
N SER A 44 40.13 -24.22 -21.53
CA SER A 44 39.85 -25.20 -20.48
C SER A 44 41.13 -25.90 -20.04
N TYR A 45 41.57 -25.77 -18.78
CA TYR A 45 42.41 -26.79 -18.12
C TYR A 45 42.33 -26.70 -16.59
N GLY A 46 42.03 -27.84 -15.96
CA GLY A 46 42.70 -28.32 -14.76
C GLY A 46 42.36 -27.65 -13.42
N TRP A 47 41.44 -28.26 -12.67
CA TRP A 47 41.37 -28.12 -11.22
C TRP A 47 42.72 -28.51 -10.58
N ASN A 48 43.31 -27.60 -9.81
CA ASN A 48 44.25 -27.97 -8.77
C ASN A 48 44.11 -27.05 -7.55
N SER A 49 43.97 -27.72 -6.41
CA SER A 49 43.83 -27.19 -5.06
C SER A 49 45.00 -26.28 -4.67
N LYS A 50 44.66 -25.09 -4.15
CA LYS A 50 45.44 -24.13 -3.32
C LYS A 50 45.38 -22.68 -3.83
N TYR A 51 44.18 -22.11 -3.88
CA TYR A 51 44.02 -20.66 -3.72
C TYR A 51 42.75 -20.41 -2.91
N SER A 52 42.93 -19.97 -1.66
CA SER A 52 41.85 -19.38 -0.87
C SER A 52 41.42 -18.11 -1.58
N ILE A 53 40.30 -18.19 -2.31
CA ILE A 53 39.63 -17.02 -2.87
C ILE A 53 39.18 -16.18 -1.66
N PHE A 54 39.86 -15.05 -1.45
CA PHE A 54 39.36 -13.98 -0.60
C PHE A 54 38.06 -13.47 -1.22
N LEU A 55 36.92 -13.89 -0.67
CA LEU A 55 35.67 -13.18 -0.87
C LEU A 55 35.85 -11.74 -0.36
N PRO A 56 35.34 -10.72 -1.07
CA PRO A 56 35.36 -9.34 -0.60
C PRO A 56 34.77 -9.26 0.82
N SER A 57 35.35 -8.44 1.70
CA SER A 57 34.91 -8.27 3.08
C SER A 57 33.42 -7.94 3.20
N GLU A 58 32.86 -7.26 2.20
CA GLU A 58 31.44 -6.93 2.09
C GLU A 58 30.54 -8.16 1.87
N ALA A 59 31.00 -9.18 1.11
CA ALA A 59 30.25 -10.41 0.91
C ALA A 59 30.31 -11.33 2.14
N ARG A 60 31.43 -11.31 2.89
CA ARG A 60 31.54 -11.97 4.20
C ARG A 60 30.70 -11.27 5.27
N ASP A 61 30.69 -9.94 5.33
CA ASP A 61 29.84 -9.19 6.25
C ASP A 61 28.35 -9.37 5.94
N PHE A 62 27.97 -9.50 4.67
CA PHE A 62 26.60 -9.82 4.27
C PHE A 62 26.20 -11.24 4.69
N HIS A 63 27.05 -12.25 4.44
CA HIS A 63 26.78 -13.64 4.86
C HIS A 63 26.80 -13.83 6.38
N VAL A 64 27.69 -13.12 7.09
CA VAL A 64 27.80 -13.20 8.56
C VAL A 64 26.67 -12.44 9.26
N LYS A 65 26.16 -11.34 8.70
CA LYS A 65 24.90 -10.70 9.19
C LYS A 65 23.66 -11.56 8.90
N GLN A 66 23.64 -12.30 7.79
CA GLN A 66 22.51 -13.16 7.41
C GLN A 66 22.41 -14.44 8.27
N MET A 67 23.52 -14.93 8.83
CA MET A 67 23.52 -16.01 9.84
C MET A 67 23.12 -15.55 11.26
N ALA A 68 22.94 -14.24 11.50
CA ALA A 68 22.75 -13.70 12.84
C ALA A 68 21.28 -13.64 13.32
N LEU A 69 20.29 -13.90 12.46
CA LEU A 69 18.87 -13.80 12.80
C LEU A 69 18.10 -14.89 12.04
N THR A 70 18.00 -16.09 12.61
CA THR A 70 17.08 -17.14 12.16
C THR A 70 16.08 -17.38 13.29
N LEU A 71 14.79 -17.21 13.02
CA LEU A 71 13.74 -17.52 13.98
C LEU A 71 13.46 -19.02 13.97
N LYS A 72 13.59 -19.64 15.14
CA LYS A 72 13.43 -21.07 15.38
C LYS A 72 12.16 -21.34 16.17
N GLU A 73 11.83 -22.61 16.38
CA GLU A 73 10.65 -23.07 17.11
C GLU A 73 10.47 -22.33 18.44
N GLU A 74 11.53 -22.21 19.25
CA GLU A 74 11.51 -21.55 20.55
C GLU A 74 11.09 -20.06 20.50
N ASP A 75 11.34 -19.38 19.38
CA ASP A 75 11.04 -17.96 19.22
C ASP A 75 9.54 -17.71 19.02
N ALA A 76 8.76 -18.70 18.57
CA ALA A 76 7.36 -18.53 18.22
C ALA A 76 6.49 -18.03 19.39
N ALA A 77 6.88 -18.35 20.64
CA ALA A 77 6.18 -17.90 21.84
C ALA A 77 6.24 -16.38 22.06
N HIS A 78 7.19 -15.69 21.42
CA HIS A 78 7.39 -14.25 21.54
C HIS A 78 6.72 -13.43 20.43
N TRP A 79 5.94 -14.08 19.55
CA TRP A 79 5.24 -13.42 18.45
C TRP A 79 3.74 -13.60 18.59
N VAL A 80 3.02 -12.48 18.71
CA VAL A 80 1.55 -12.49 18.90
C VAL A 80 0.83 -11.96 17.68
N TYR A 81 -0.35 -12.49 17.40
CA TYR A 81 -1.16 -12.08 16.26
C TYR A 81 -1.52 -10.58 16.34
N ARG A 82 -1.18 -9.83 15.28
CA ARG A 82 -1.52 -8.40 15.16
C ARG A 82 -2.61 -8.17 14.10
N GLY A 83 -2.64 -8.98 13.05
CA GLY A 83 -3.64 -8.86 11.99
C GLY A 83 -3.26 -9.67 10.76
N GLU A 84 -4.12 -9.64 9.74
CA GLU A 84 -3.83 -10.28 8.45
C GLU A 84 -4.56 -9.60 7.28
N GLY A 85 -3.89 -9.62 6.13
CA GLY A 85 -4.46 -9.29 4.83
C GLY A 85 -4.87 -10.54 4.06
N ALA A 86 -5.06 -10.44 2.75
CA ALA A 86 -5.28 -11.62 1.92
C ALA A 86 -4.00 -12.47 1.79
N VAL A 87 -2.85 -11.82 1.65
CA VAL A 87 -1.57 -12.45 1.31
C VAL A 87 -0.68 -12.72 2.52
N ASN A 88 -0.68 -11.83 3.52
CA ASN A 88 0.25 -11.88 4.65
C ASN A 88 -0.48 -11.93 6.00
N LEU A 89 0.11 -12.66 6.94
CA LEU A 89 -0.13 -12.65 8.37
C LEU A 89 0.87 -11.69 9.02
N VAL A 90 0.46 -10.90 10.01
CA VAL A 90 1.33 -9.97 10.74
C VAL A 90 1.35 -10.34 12.22
N LEU A 91 2.56 -10.50 12.77
CA LEU A 91 2.77 -10.78 14.19
C LEU A 91 3.64 -9.70 14.82
N ALA A 92 3.32 -9.30 16.05
CA ALA A 92 4.11 -8.35 16.82
C ALA A 92 5.00 -9.07 17.83
N TYR A 93 6.22 -8.57 18.01
CA TYR A 93 7.15 -9.12 18.99
C TYR A 93 6.79 -8.66 20.41
N THR A 94 6.73 -9.59 21.35
CA THR A 94 6.43 -9.36 22.78
C THR A 94 7.53 -9.87 23.71
N GLY A 95 8.63 -10.39 23.17
CA GLY A 95 9.78 -10.82 23.96
C GLY A 95 10.67 -9.65 24.39
N SER A 96 11.84 -10.00 24.94
CA SER A 96 12.82 -9.05 25.49
C SER A 96 14.08 -8.88 24.64
N SER A 97 14.20 -9.57 23.51
CA SER A 97 15.38 -9.48 22.64
C SER A 97 15.50 -8.09 22.01
N PRO A 98 16.59 -7.34 22.24
CA PRO A 98 16.76 -5.99 21.72
C PRO A 98 16.67 -5.90 20.19
N SER A 99 17.02 -6.97 19.48
CA SER A 99 16.96 -7.04 18.01
C SER A 99 15.53 -7.00 17.45
N PHE A 100 14.53 -7.33 18.26
CA PHE A 100 13.13 -7.47 17.84
C PHE A 100 12.16 -6.56 18.60
N ILE A 101 12.59 -5.87 19.66
CA ILE A 101 11.75 -4.90 20.37
C ILE A 101 11.22 -3.83 19.40
N GLY A 102 9.90 -3.64 19.41
CA GLY A 102 9.23 -2.69 18.52
C GLY A 102 9.24 -3.13 17.05
N LYS A 103 9.34 -4.44 16.76
CA LYS A 103 9.24 -5.01 15.42
C LYS A 103 7.98 -5.85 15.25
N VAL A 104 7.52 -5.95 14.00
CA VAL A 104 6.55 -6.93 13.53
C VAL A 104 7.19 -7.80 12.46
N ILE A 105 6.71 -9.04 12.32
CA ILE A 105 7.06 -9.92 11.21
C ILE A 105 5.84 -10.16 10.34
N ARG A 106 5.99 -9.96 9.02
CA ARG A 106 5.01 -10.38 8.02
C ARG A 106 5.39 -11.76 7.50
N ILE A 107 4.46 -12.71 7.61
CA ILE A 107 4.61 -14.09 7.15
C ILE A 107 3.60 -14.35 6.04
N ARG A 108 4.06 -14.96 4.95
CA ARG A 108 3.25 -15.25 3.77
C ARG A 108 2.20 -16.32 4.06
N LYS A 109 1.04 -16.19 3.42
CA LYS A 109 -0.02 -17.20 3.40
C LYS A 109 -0.12 -17.90 2.04
N ALA A 110 -0.59 -19.14 2.08
CA ALA A 110 -0.97 -19.95 0.93
C ALA A 110 -2.48 -20.29 0.98
N PRO A 111 -3.21 -20.21 -0.15
CA PRO A 111 -4.61 -20.62 -0.22
C PRO A 111 -4.79 -22.10 0.18
N ARG A 112 -5.88 -22.43 0.91
CA ARG A 112 -6.21 -23.82 1.28
C ARG A 112 -6.77 -24.61 0.09
N ASN A 113 -7.67 -24.00 -0.67
CA ASN A 113 -8.30 -24.62 -1.82
C ASN A 113 -7.46 -24.32 -3.06
N GLY A 114 -6.57 -25.25 -3.40
CA GLY A 114 -5.83 -25.18 -4.65
C GLY A 114 -6.77 -25.26 -5.84
N SER A 115 -7.05 -24.13 -6.49
CA SER A 115 -6.87 -24.13 -7.93
C SER A 115 -5.38 -24.36 -8.15
N GLN A 116 -5.00 -25.62 -8.33
CA GLN A 116 -3.83 -25.91 -9.15
C GLN A 116 -4.11 -25.21 -10.49
N SER A 117 -3.57 -24.00 -10.69
CA SER A 117 -3.21 -23.60 -12.02
C SER A 117 -2.38 -24.75 -12.57
N LYS A 118 -2.84 -25.31 -13.70
CA LYS A 118 -2.22 -26.45 -14.36
C LYS A 118 -0.69 -26.29 -14.35
N GLY A 119 -0.04 -27.14 -13.56
CA GLY A 119 1.38 -27.49 -13.59
C GLY A 119 2.42 -26.37 -13.58
N VAL A 120 2.87 -25.93 -12.40
CA VAL A 120 4.30 -25.78 -12.06
C VAL A 120 4.43 -25.94 -10.54
N SER A 121 5.33 -26.81 -10.05
CA SER A 121 5.64 -26.92 -8.62
C SER A 121 6.02 -25.54 -8.05
N VAL A 122 5.53 -25.18 -6.86
CA VAL A 122 5.83 -23.90 -6.19
C VAL A 122 7.34 -23.61 -6.09
N ARG A 123 8.19 -24.66 -6.07
CA ARG A 123 9.66 -24.57 -6.11
C ARG A 123 10.29 -24.06 -7.43
N ASN A 124 9.55 -24.02 -8.54
CA ASN A 124 10.06 -23.64 -9.87
C ASN A 124 9.39 -22.39 -10.46
N SER A 125 8.56 -21.69 -9.70
CA SER A 125 7.96 -20.45 -10.18
C SER A 125 8.98 -19.32 -10.07
N THR A 126 9.40 -18.78 -11.21
CA THR A 126 10.36 -17.67 -11.28
C THR A 126 9.85 -16.46 -10.51
N ALA A 127 10.75 -15.70 -9.86
CA ALA A 127 10.38 -14.51 -9.10
C ALA A 127 9.62 -13.47 -9.95
N LEU A 128 10.06 -13.30 -11.20
CA LEU A 128 9.40 -12.52 -12.24
C LEU A 128 9.21 -13.40 -13.48
N THR A 129 8.09 -13.23 -14.18
CA THR A 129 7.86 -13.83 -15.51
C THR A 129 8.74 -13.16 -16.56
N PRO A 130 8.91 -13.75 -17.76
CA PRO A 130 9.66 -13.09 -18.85
C PRO A 130 9.13 -11.69 -19.18
N HIS A 131 7.81 -11.50 -19.25
CA HIS A 131 7.21 -10.19 -19.51
C HIS A 131 7.43 -9.21 -18.35
N GLU A 132 7.35 -9.66 -17.10
CA GLU A 132 7.66 -8.80 -15.94
C GLU A 132 9.14 -8.40 -15.90
N ARG A 133 10.07 -9.26 -16.33
CA ARG A 133 11.49 -8.89 -16.44
C ARG A 133 11.72 -7.78 -17.47
N VAL A 134 10.97 -7.80 -18.58
CA VAL A 134 11.00 -6.72 -19.58
C VAL A 134 10.35 -5.45 -19.03
N LEU A 135 9.23 -5.57 -18.31
CA LEU A 135 8.53 -4.45 -17.68
C LEU A 135 9.41 -3.70 -16.67
N TRP A 136 10.17 -4.45 -15.87
CA TRP A 136 11.05 -3.91 -14.84
C TRP A 136 12.52 -3.80 -15.28
N LYS A 137 12.79 -3.76 -16.60
CA LYS A 137 14.16 -3.76 -17.16
C LYS A 137 15.06 -2.64 -16.64
N ASP A 138 14.49 -1.50 -16.29
CA ASP A 138 15.23 -0.32 -15.80
C ASP A 138 15.63 -0.45 -14.32
N VAL A 139 15.13 -1.46 -13.61
CA VAL A 139 15.44 -1.69 -12.19
C VAL A 139 16.23 -2.98 -12.05
N HIS A 140 17.54 -2.87 -12.34
CA HIS A 140 18.48 -4.00 -12.40
C HIS A 140 18.39 -4.92 -11.17
N GLN A 141 18.21 -4.36 -9.98
CA GLN A 141 18.12 -5.13 -8.73
C GLN A 141 16.94 -6.12 -8.75
N LEU A 142 15.77 -5.72 -9.26
CA LEU A 142 14.58 -6.58 -9.33
C LEU A 142 14.80 -7.74 -10.30
N ILE A 143 15.30 -7.46 -11.50
CA ILE A 143 15.47 -8.49 -12.55
C ILE A 143 16.62 -9.46 -12.25
N SER A 144 17.61 -9.03 -11.45
CA SER A 144 18.71 -9.90 -11.00
C SER A 144 18.30 -10.88 -9.90
N SER A 145 17.19 -10.63 -9.20
CA SER A 145 16.73 -11.53 -8.14
C SER A 145 16.06 -12.79 -8.70
N SER A 146 16.41 -13.95 -8.12
CA SER A 146 15.74 -15.24 -8.36
C SER A 146 14.70 -15.57 -7.29
N ASP A 147 14.66 -14.80 -6.19
CA ASP A 147 13.82 -15.05 -5.02
C ASP A 147 12.60 -14.12 -5.01
N LYS A 148 11.41 -14.72 -4.88
CA LYS A 148 10.13 -14.00 -4.85
C LYS A 148 9.98 -13.06 -3.67
N GLU A 149 10.53 -13.43 -2.52
CA GLU A 149 10.39 -12.67 -1.28
C GLU A 149 11.29 -11.44 -1.35
N ILE A 150 12.52 -11.63 -1.84
CA ILE A 150 13.47 -10.56 -2.10
C ILE A 150 12.93 -9.57 -3.14
N VAL A 151 12.28 -10.03 -4.21
CA VAL A 151 11.70 -9.13 -5.24
C VAL A 151 10.69 -8.14 -4.64
N GLY A 152 9.88 -8.55 -3.67
CA GLY A 152 8.92 -7.66 -3.00
C GLY A 152 9.62 -6.53 -2.25
N GLN A 153 10.64 -6.87 -1.44
CA GLN A 153 11.46 -5.88 -0.73
C GLN A 153 12.19 -4.95 -1.69
N LEU A 154 12.79 -5.48 -2.75
CA LEU A 154 13.51 -4.69 -3.76
C LEU A 154 12.57 -3.74 -4.50
N TYR A 155 11.33 -4.16 -4.78
CA TYR A 155 10.30 -3.29 -5.34
C TYR A 155 9.99 -2.11 -4.41
N VAL A 156 9.77 -2.36 -3.12
CA VAL A 156 9.56 -1.28 -2.14
C VAL A 156 10.77 -0.37 -2.08
N GLN A 157 11.97 -0.93 -2.02
CA GLN A 157 13.23 -0.18 -1.86
C GLN A 157 13.61 0.66 -3.08
N HIS A 158 13.42 0.13 -4.30
CA HIS A 158 13.93 0.74 -5.53
C HIS A 158 12.83 1.37 -6.40
N VAL A 159 11.55 1.13 -6.12
CA VAL A 159 10.42 1.72 -6.87
C VAL A 159 9.57 2.60 -5.95
N MET A 160 9.00 2.06 -4.88
CA MET A 160 8.04 2.82 -4.06
C MET A 160 8.71 3.86 -3.16
N LYS A 161 9.86 3.53 -2.55
CA LYS A 161 10.58 4.43 -1.64
C LYS A 161 11.07 5.72 -2.32
N PRO A 162 11.65 5.68 -3.54
CA PRO A 162 11.98 6.91 -4.28
C PRO A 162 10.76 7.78 -4.61
N LEU A 163 9.60 7.17 -4.87
CA LEU A 163 8.38 7.88 -5.25
C LEU A 163 7.64 8.49 -4.05
N LEU A 164 7.54 7.76 -2.94
CA LEU A 164 6.80 8.18 -1.75
C LEU A 164 7.67 8.92 -0.72
N GLY A 165 8.99 8.80 -0.81
CA GLY A 165 9.96 9.43 0.09
C GLY A 165 10.54 8.46 1.12
N SER A 166 11.84 8.60 1.41
CA SER A 166 12.58 7.69 2.28
C SER A 166 12.11 7.65 3.72
N ASP A 167 11.51 8.74 4.18
CA ASP A 167 11.12 8.95 5.58
C ASP A 167 9.79 8.27 5.93
N TYR A 168 9.01 7.89 4.92
CA TYR A 168 7.67 7.32 5.07
C TYR A 168 7.60 5.84 4.65
N VAL A 169 8.70 5.25 4.19
CA VAL A 169 8.72 3.88 3.67
C VAL A 169 9.82 3.05 4.33
N ASP A 170 9.40 2.04 5.10
CA ASP A 170 10.26 0.97 5.60
C ASP A 170 10.14 -0.25 4.67
N ALA A 171 11.23 -0.61 3.99
CA ALA A 171 11.24 -1.77 3.10
C ALA A 171 11.30 -3.10 3.87
N GLY A 172 11.56 -3.05 5.18
CA GLY A 172 11.78 -4.23 6.02
C GLY A 172 13.11 -4.92 5.75
N MET A 173 13.35 -6.00 6.48
CA MET A 173 14.52 -6.87 6.43
C MET A 173 14.06 -8.33 6.37
N HIS A 174 14.57 -9.10 5.41
CA HIS A 174 14.31 -10.54 5.39
C HIS A 174 15.03 -11.23 6.55
N ILE A 175 14.29 -12.04 7.28
CA ILE A 175 14.80 -12.88 8.35
C ILE A 175 14.50 -14.34 8.02
N LEU A 176 15.46 -15.23 8.22
CA LEU A 176 15.25 -16.67 8.01
C LEU A 176 14.26 -17.19 9.05
N VAL A 177 13.34 -18.05 8.63
CA VAL A 177 12.38 -18.72 9.50
C VAL A 177 12.49 -20.23 9.30
N THR A 178 12.47 -21.01 10.38
CA THR A 178 12.41 -22.46 10.25
C THR A 178 10.96 -22.94 10.04
N ARG A 179 10.81 -24.14 9.48
CA ARG A 179 9.49 -24.73 9.29
C ARG A 179 8.77 -24.96 10.62
N GLU A 180 9.50 -25.39 11.64
CA GLU A 180 8.99 -25.66 12.99
C GLU A 180 8.45 -24.37 13.64
N PHE A 181 9.14 -23.23 13.42
CA PHE A 181 8.62 -21.92 13.82
C PHE A 181 7.27 -21.62 13.16
N LEU A 182 7.15 -21.82 11.84
CA LEU A 182 5.90 -21.56 11.11
C LEU A 182 4.74 -22.46 11.55
N GLU A 183 5.02 -23.74 11.79
CA GLU A 183 4.03 -24.70 12.28
C GLU A 183 3.50 -24.29 13.66
N LEU A 184 4.39 -23.89 14.57
CA LEU A 184 4.02 -23.45 15.91
C LEU A 184 3.26 -22.11 15.89
N VAL A 185 3.68 -21.17 15.03
CA VAL A 185 2.95 -19.92 14.82
C VAL A 185 1.52 -20.18 14.33
N GLU A 186 1.32 -21.00 13.28
CA GLU A 186 -0.03 -21.30 12.74
C GLU A 186 -0.92 -21.85 13.85
N MET A 187 -0.40 -22.77 14.67
CA MET A 187 -1.12 -23.32 15.82
C MET A 187 -1.51 -22.23 16.84
N ASN A 188 -0.56 -21.35 17.19
CA ASN A 188 -0.77 -20.29 18.19
C ASN A 188 -1.78 -19.22 17.74
N VAL A 189 -1.85 -18.92 16.45
CA VAL A 189 -2.70 -17.84 15.94
C VAL A 189 -4.06 -18.30 15.40
N THR A 190 -4.26 -19.59 15.10
CA THR A 190 -5.49 -20.08 14.45
C THR A 190 -6.76 -19.67 15.21
N GLY A 191 -6.74 -19.70 16.55
CA GLY A 191 -7.89 -19.27 17.37
C GLY A 191 -8.15 -17.76 17.40
N GLN A 192 -7.20 -16.94 16.96
CA GLN A 192 -7.28 -15.47 16.95
C GLN A 192 -7.67 -14.91 15.57
N ARG A 193 -7.53 -15.72 14.51
CA ARG A 193 -7.83 -15.35 13.13
C ARG A 193 -9.33 -15.44 12.84
N PRO A 194 -9.92 -14.53 12.04
CA PRO A 194 -11.32 -14.66 11.62
C PRO A 194 -11.57 -15.99 10.89
N VAL A 195 -12.68 -16.67 11.17
CA VAL A 195 -13.00 -18.01 10.62
C VAL A 195 -12.84 -18.07 9.09
N TRP A 196 -13.43 -17.11 8.38
CA TRP A 196 -13.35 -17.04 6.90
C TRP A 196 -11.92 -16.82 6.37
N ARG A 197 -11.02 -16.22 7.16
CA ARG A 197 -9.60 -16.07 6.81
C ARG A 197 -8.85 -17.39 6.97
N VAL A 198 -9.16 -18.14 8.04
CA VAL A 198 -8.63 -19.50 8.28
C VAL A 198 -9.07 -20.45 7.18
N ASP A 199 -10.33 -20.34 6.74
CA ASP A 199 -10.88 -21.17 5.66
C ASP A 199 -10.23 -20.84 4.31
N ALA A 200 -9.98 -19.55 4.03
CA ALA A 200 -9.41 -19.11 2.76
C ALA A 200 -7.92 -19.48 2.62
N ALA A 201 -7.10 -19.28 3.65
CA ALA A 201 -5.65 -19.43 3.56
C ALA A 201 -4.99 -19.79 4.91
N ARG A 202 -3.86 -20.51 4.83
CA ARG A 202 -2.97 -20.87 5.95
C ARG A 202 -1.59 -20.24 5.76
N ILE A 203 -0.74 -20.20 6.78
CA ILE A 203 0.68 -19.86 6.60
C ILE A 203 1.32 -20.80 5.55
N ASP A 204 2.17 -20.24 4.69
CA ASP A 204 2.91 -21.02 3.71
C ASP A 204 4.10 -21.74 4.37
N MET A 205 3.93 -23.04 4.66
CA MET A 205 4.97 -23.86 5.32
C MET A 205 6.24 -24.08 4.48
N HIS A 206 6.28 -23.56 3.25
CA HIS A 206 7.44 -23.62 2.38
C HIS A 206 8.16 -22.27 2.26
N CYS A 207 7.74 -21.22 2.98
CA CYS A 207 8.51 -19.98 3.02
C CYS A 207 9.73 -20.13 3.93
N ASP A 208 10.90 -19.76 3.42
CA ASP A 208 12.16 -19.82 4.17
C ASP A 208 12.46 -18.46 4.86
N PHE A 209 11.73 -17.40 4.51
CA PHE A 209 11.89 -16.08 5.12
C PHE A 209 10.57 -15.46 5.58
N GLY A 210 10.68 -14.61 6.61
CA GLY A 210 9.68 -13.61 6.96
C GLY A 210 10.22 -12.20 6.72
N LEU A 211 9.33 -11.23 6.58
CA LEU A 211 9.73 -9.82 6.46
C LEU A 211 9.62 -9.13 7.82
N LEU A 212 10.76 -8.88 8.45
CA LEU A 212 10.87 -8.14 9.70
C LEU A 212 10.84 -6.65 9.41
N MET A 213 9.92 -5.92 10.03
CA MET A 213 9.76 -4.48 9.85
C MET A 213 9.49 -3.80 11.17
N SER A 214 9.64 -2.48 11.22
CA SER A 214 9.33 -1.72 12.42
C SER A 214 7.83 -1.78 12.74
N ASP A 215 7.47 -1.95 14.01
CA ASP A 215 6.07 -1.83 14.44
C ASP A 215 5.68 -0.35 14.38
N HIS A 216 5.00 0.04 13.31
CA HIS A 216 4.60 1.43 13.11
C HIS A 216 3.50 1.87 14.09
N SER A 217 2.90 0.95 14.86
CA SER A 217 1.97 1.27 15.96
C SER A 217 2.66 1.68 17.27
N LEU A 218 4.00 1.63 17.35
CA LEU A 218 4.80 1.90 18.55
C LEU A 218 5.93 2.90 18.29
N PHE A 219 6.35 3.70 19.29
CA PHE A 219 7.62 4.46 19.21
C PHE A 219 8.76 3.61 19.80
N ALA A 220 9.81 3.37 19.02
CA ALA A 220 10.92 2.49 19.40
C ALA A 220 11.94 3.14 20.37
N HIS A 221 11.98 4.49 20.43
CA HIS A 221 12.93 5.23 21.26
C HIS A 221 12.22 6.31 22.08
N GLY A 222 12.11 6.08 23.38
CA GLY A 222 11.63 7.02 24.39
C GLY A 222 12.12 6.56 25.76
N SER A 223 12.64 7.50 26.55
CA SER A 223 13.21 7.33 27.89
C SER A 223 12.32 6.48 28.81
N GLN A 224 12.94 5.74 29.73
CA GLN A 224 12.30 4.95 30.80
C GLN A 224 11.00 5.59 31.33
N GLY A 225 9.86 5.01 30.93
CA GLY A 225 8.52 5.46 31.31
C GLY A 225 7.52 5.07 30.22
N SER A 226 6.48 4.32 30.58
CA SER A 226 5.46 3.80 29.65
C SER A 226 4.56 4.94 29.13
N SER A 227 5.07 5.79 28.25
CA SER A 227 4.25 6.80 27.56
C SER A 227 3.35 6.11 26.53
N PRO A 228 2.03 6.37 26.52
CA PRO A 228 1.13 5.69 25.59
C PRO A 228 1.36 6.15 24.13
N CYS A 229 1.39 5.23 23.14
CA CYS A 229 1.21 5.56 21.71
C CYS A 229 -0.21 5.26 21.27
N LEU A 230 -0.80 6.23 20.57
CA LEU A 230 -2.02 6.04 19.78
C LEU A 230 -1.63 5.95 18.31
N SER A 231 -2.03 4.89 17.60
CA SER A 231 -1.79 4.77 16.16
C SER A 231 -3.07 4.53 15.37
N VAL A 232 -3.14 5.07 14.16
CA VAL A 232 -4.29 5.01 13.27
C VAL A 232 -3.87 4.39 11.95
N GLU A 233 -4.56 3.35 11.49
CA GLU A 233 -4.41 2.76 10.16
C GLU A 233 -5.60 3.16 9.28
N ILE A 234 -5.33 3.71 8.10
CA ILE A 234 -6.34 4.07 7.09
C ILE A 234 -6.18 3.21 5.84
N LYS A 235 -7.29 2.64 5.35
CA LYS A 235 -7.45 1.84 4.12
C LYS A 235 -8.76 2.26 3.42
N ILE A 236 -8.99 1.94 2.15
CA ILE A 236 -10.11 2.48 1.35
C ILE A 236 -10.90 1.35 0.67
N SER A 237 -12.21 1.17 0.96
CA SER A 237 -13.17 0.34 0.18
C SER A 237 -14.58 0.21 0.81
N GLN A 238 -15.63 0.23 -0.03
CA GLN A 238 -17.09 0.05 0.19
C GLN A 238 -17.93 1.29 0.58
N LEU A 239 -19.27 1.17 0.48
CA LEU A 239 -20.27 2.24 0.69
C LEU A 239 -20.24 2.67 2.16
N SER A 240 -19.33 3.58 2.42
CA SER A 240 -18.97 4.15 3.70
C SER A 240 -19.39 5.62 3.67
N GLU A 241 -19.55 6.23 4.83
CA GLU A 241 -19.64 7.69 4.93
C GLU A 241 -18.30 8.36 4.55
N TYR A 242 -17.22 7.57 4.48
CA TYR A 242 -15.92 8.00 3.99
C TYR A 242 -15.94 8.30 2.49
N ASN A 243 -15.47 9.49 2.13
CA ASN A 243 -15.20 9.90 0.77
C ASN A 243 -13.70 10.19 0.59
N PRO A 244 -12.97 9.42 -0.24
CA PRO A 244 -11.56 9.68 -0.52
C PRO A 244 -11.30 11.09 -1.06
N LEU A 245 -12.21 11.67 -1.83
CA LEU A 245 -12.04 13.03 -2.37
C LEU A 245 -12.01 14.09 -1.26
N ASP A 246 -12.71 13.85 -0.15
CA ASP A 246 -12.66 14.74 1.01
C ASP A 246 -11.29 14.62 1.71
N LEU A 247 -10.74 13.40 1.83
CA LEU A 247 -9.41 13.16 2.42
C LEU A 247 -8.27 13.78 1.59
N PHE A 248 -8.35 13.67 0.26
CA PHE A 248 -7.37 14.23 -0.67
C PHE A 248 -7.69 15.67 -1.10
N SER A 249 -8.65 16.33 -0.44
CA SER A 249 -9.07 17.70 -0.81
C SER A 249 -8.01 18.77 -0.54
N GLY A 250 -7.02 18.47 0.32
CA GLY A 250 -6.06 19.45 0.83
C GLY A 250 -6.66 20.44 1.85
N SER A 251 -7.97 20.38 2.12
CA SER A 251 -8.65 21.22 3.11
C SER A 251 -8.79 20.54 4.46
N ASN A 252 -8.70 21.29 5.55
CA ASN A 252 -8.87 20.74 6.90
C ASN A 252 -10.28 20.19 7.10
N GLU A 253 -11.29 20.91 6.61
CA GLU A 253 -12.70 20.52 6.71
C GLU A 253 -12.98 19.21 5.95
N GLY A 254 -12.44 19.07 4.75
CA GLY A 254 -12.56 17.84 3.97
C GLY A 254 -11.87 16.66 4.65
N ILE A 255 -10.64 16.86 5.14
CA ILE A 255 -9.90 15.80 5.84
C ILE A 255 -10.66 15.36 7.10
N GLN A 256 -11.12 16.29 7.94
CA GLN A 256 -11.90 15.98 9.13
C GLN A 256 -13.20 15.25 8.81
N LYS A 257 -13.92 15.69 7.76
CA LYS A 257 -15.13 15.01 7.29
C LYS A 257 -14.85 13.57 6.87
N ALA A 258 -13.74 13.34 6.15
CA ALA A 258 -13.34 12.01 5.74
C ALA A 258 -12.99 11.11 6.94
N ILE A 259 -12.21 11.63 7.89
CA ILE A 259 -11.84 10.90 9.12
C ILE A 259 -13.07 10.57 9.96
N LYS A 260 -14.03 11.50 10.06
CA LYS A 260 -15.31 11.25 10.73
C LYS A 260 -16.09 10.11 10.06
N GLY A 261 -16.18 10.11 8.72
CA GLY A 261 -16.81 9.02 7.98
C GLY A 261 -16.11 7.66 8.19
N LEU A 262 -14.77 7.66 8.25
CA LEU A 262 -13.95 6.50 8.60
C LEU A 262 -14.21 6.03 10.03
N LEU A 263 -14.44 6.92 10.99
CA LEU A 263 -14.78 6.54 12.35
C LEU A 263 -16.21 5.98 12.45
N THR A 264 -17.20 6.60 11.78
CA THR A 264 -18.59 6.14 11.81
C THR A 264 -18.73 4.77 11.16
N THR A 265 -18.05 4.56 10.03
CA THR A 265 -18.10 3.33 9.23
C THR A 265 -16.69 2.79 8.96
N PRO A 266 -16.00 2.23 9.97
CA PRO A 266 -14.59 1.84 9.85
C PRO A 266 -14.33 0.75 8.83
N GLN A 267 -15.27 -0.19 8.66
CA GLN A 267 -15.14 -1.32 7.73
C GLN A 267 -13.74 -1.98 7.84
N ASN A 268 -13.02 -2.15 6.73
CA ASN A 268 -11.61 -2.53 6.70
C ASN A 268 -10.67 -1.33 6.51
N ASN A 269 -11.22 -0.11 6.60
CA ASN A 269 -10.68 1.18 6.20
C ASN A 269 -10.12 2.02 7.34
N PHE A 270 -10.49 1.72 8.59
CA PHE A 270 -10.02 2.49 9.73
C PHE A 270 -9.78 1.60 10.93
N ARG A 271 -8.60 1.70 11.53
CA ARG A 271 -8.25 1.04 12.79
C ARG A 271 -7.53 2.03 13.69
N VAL A 272 -7.80 1.94 14.99
CA VAL A 272 -7.09 2.71 16.01
C VAL A 272 -6.55 1.75 17.07
N PHE A 273 -5.28 1.93 17.41
CA PHE A 273 -4.58 1.12 18.39
C PHE A 273 -4.03 2.00 19.50
N LEU A 274 -4.15 1.54 20.74
CA LEU A 274 -3.51 2.13 21.91
C LEU A 274 -2.46 1.14 22.42
N ASN A 275 -1.19 1.54 22.40
CA ASN A 275 -0.04 0.69 22.74
C ASN A 275 -0.03 -0.63 21.92
N GLY A 276 -0.39 -0.53 20.63
CA GLY A 276 -0.53 -1.67 19.72
C GLY A 276 -1.81 -2.51 19.93
N CYS A 277 -2.58 -2.28 20.99
CA CYS A 277 -3.86 -2.97 21.21
C CYS A 277 -4.98 -2.28 20.44
N LEU A 278 -5.73 -3.01 19.61
CA LEU A 278 -6.86 -2.45 18.86
C LEU A 278 -7.94 -1.91 19.82
N ILE A 279 -8.33 -0.65 19.66
CA ILE A 279 -9.42 0.00 20.41
C ILE A 279 -10.61 0.43 19.54
N LEU A 280 -10.42 0.53 18.22
CA LEU A 280 -11.49 0.79 17.24
C LEU A 280 -11.18 0.10 15.91
N GLY A 281 -12.18 -0.47 15.24
CA GLY A 281 -12.04 -1.14 13.94
C GLY A 281 -12.11 -2.67 14.02
N GLY A 282 -11.58 -3.36 13.01
CA GLY A 282 -11.66 -4.83 12.88
C GLY A 282 -10.30 -5.50 12.71
N LEU A 283 -10.01 -6.53 13.52
CA LEU A 283 -8.82 -7.38 13.40
C LEU A 283 -8.97 -8.36 12.21
N GLY A 284 -8.36 -8.05 11.07
CA GLY A 284 -8.32 -8.94 9.90
C GLY A 284 -9.62 -9.07 9.10
N GLY A 285 -10.68 -8.33 9.47
CA GLY A 285 -11.99 -8.32 8.81
C GLY A 285 -12.68 -6.95 8.80
N VAL A 286 -13.92 -6.92 8.31
CA VAL A 286 -14.76 -5.72 8.24
C VAL A 286 -15.30 -5.43 9.64
N ALA A 287 -15.01 -4.24 10.17
CA ALA A 287 -15.53 -3.76 11.43
C ALA A 287 -17.04 -3.51 11.38
N LYS A 288 -17.70 -3.60 12.55
CA LYS A 288 -19.05 -3.06 12.71
C LYS A 288 -19.02 -1.53 12.63
N ASN A 289 -20.15 -0.92 12.27
CA ASN A 289 -20.32 0.53 12.39
C ASN A 289 -20.18 0.94 13.86
N THR A 290 -19.68 2.14 14.09
CA THR A 290 -19.47 2.68 15.43
C THR A 290 -20.80 3.16 15.99
N ASP A 291 -21.40 2.34 16.84
CA ASP A 291 -22.58 2.71 17.62
C ASP A 291 -22.21 3.56 18.86
N VAL A 292 -23.22 4.04 19.59
CA VAL A 292 -23.05 4.88 20.77
C VAL A 292 -22.22 4.19 21.87
N CYS A 293 -22.35 2.87 22.02
CA CYS A 293 -21.59 2.12 23.01
C CYS A 293 -20.12 2.03 22.63
N ILE A 294 -19.81 1.74 21.36
CA ILE A 294 -18.44 1.69 20.83
C ILE A 294 -17.80 3.08 20.93
N ALA A 295 -18.52 4.14 20.53
CA ALA A 295 -18.03 5.51 20.61
C ALA A 295 -17.67 5.91 22.05
N LYS A 296 -18.50 5.54 23.03
CA LYS A 296 -18.23 5.83 24.45
C LYS A 296 -16.99 5.12 24.97
N VAL A 297 -16.86 3.81 24.69
CA VAL A 297 -15.66 3.04 25.09
C VAL A 297 -14.40 3.60 24.43
N PHE A 298 -14.51 4.00 23.17
CA PHE A 298 -13.41 4.61 22.43
C PHE A 298 -12.98 5.95 23.04
N GLU A 299 -13.94 6.84 23.32
CA GLU A 299 -13.70 8.14 23.98
C GLU A 299 -13.00 7.94 25.34
N ASP A 300 -13.46 7.00 26.16
CA ASP A 300 -12.84 6.70 27.46
C ASP A 300 -11.41 6.17 27.34
N LYS A 301 -11.10 5.42 26.27
CA LYS A 301 -9.72 4.98 25.97
C LYS A 301 -8.84 6.12 25.49
N LEU A 302 -9.38 7.08 24.74
CA LEU A 302 -8.62 8.24 24.25
C LEU A 302 -8.17 9.18 25.36
N LYS A 303 -8.92 9.27 26.47
CA LYS A 303 -8.54 10.07 27.66
C LYS A 303 -7.16 9.70 28.25
N LEU A 304 -6.67 8.50 27.97
CA LEU A 304 -5.32 8.06 28.37
C LEU A 304 -4.21 8.79 27.60
N VAL A 305 -4.54 9.45 26.49
CA VAL A 305 -3.58 10.10 25.56
C VAL A 305 -3.92 11.58 25.38
N ILE A 306 -5.20 11.90 25.22
CA ILE A 306 -5.72 13.25 24.97
C ILE A 306 -6.41 13.75 26.23
N GLN A 307 -5.89 14.83 26.82
CA GLN A 307 -6.43 15.46 28.03
C GLN A 307 -7.48 16.49 27.62
N ALA A 308 -8.71 16.04 27.37
CA ALA A 308 -9.85 16.88 27.04
C ALA A 308 -11.10 16.44 27.83
N ASP A 309 -12.10 17.32 27.90
CA ASP A 309 -13.39 17.01 28.51
C ASP A 309 -14.12 15.89 27.75
N ASP A 310 -15.10 15.26 28.42
CA ASP A 310 -15.92 14.18 27.85
C ASP A 310 -16.59 14.59 26.53
N GLY A 311 -16.31 13.84 25.46
CA GLY A 311 -16.83 14.09 24.12
C GLY A 311 -15.91 14.96 23.26
N LEU A 312 -14.84 15.52 23.81
CA LEU A 312 -13.87 16.33 23.07
C LEU A 312 -12.60 15.56 22.69
N CYS A 313 -12.34 14.36 23.23
CA CYS A 313 -11.13 13.60 22.89
C CYS A 313 -11.16 13.15 21.43
N THR A 314 -12.30 12.68 20.94
CA THR A 314 -12.48 12.29 19.53
C THR A 314 -12.31 13.48 18.57
N GLU A 315 -12.84 14.66 18.89
CA GLU A 315 -12.66 15.86 18.07
C GLU A 315 -11.20 16.34 18.03
N ASN A 316 -10.50 16.26 19.17
CA ASN A 316 -9.08 16.55 19.22
C ASN A 316 -8.25 15.50 18.47
N LEU A 317 -8.67 14.24 18.43
CA LEU A 317 -8.05 13.23 17.57
C LEU A 317 -8.21 13.57 16.08
N PHE A 318 -9.38 14.05 15.64
CA PHE A 318 -9.57 14.50 14.26
C PHE A 318 -8.60 15.64 13.91
N THR A 319 -8.47 16.60 14.82
CA THR A 319 -7.53 17.71 14.69
C THR A 319 -6.09 17.20 14.58
N LEU A 320 -5.69 16.29 15.48
CA LEU A 320 -4.36 15.71 15.49
C LEU A 320 -4.01 14.98 14.19
N ILE A 321 -4.92 14.15 13.68
CA ILE A 321 -4.74 13.43 12.42
C ILE A 321 -4.66 14.42 11.25
N THR A 322 -5.55 15.42 11.22
CA THR A 322 -5.61 16.42 10.14
C THR A 322 -4.32 17.22 10.06
N GLU A 323 -3.85 17.75 11.20
CA GLU A 323 -2.61 18.52 11.25
C GLU A 323 -1.38 17.67 10.91
N ALA A 324 -1.36 16.39 11.30
CA ALA A 324 -0.27 15.48 10.94
C ALA A 324 -0.20 15.20 9.44
N LEU A 325 -1.35 14.99 8.80
CA LEU A 325 -1.44 14.78 7.36
C LEU A 325 -1.01 16.03 6.58
N GLN A 326 -1.48 17.21 7.00
CA GLN A 326 -1.10 18.49 6.43
C GLN A 326 0.41 18.77 6.59
N LYS A 327 0.93 18.65 7.81
CA LYS A 327 2.33 18.94 8.11
C LYS A 327 3.30 17.97 7.43
N SER A 328 2.89 16.72 7.21
CA SER A 328 3.73 15.73 6.53
C SER A 328 3.68 15.84 4.99
N GLY A 329 2.61 16.39 4.41
CA GLY A 329 2.41 16.41 2.95
C GLY A 329 2.35 15.01 2.32
N VAL A 330 2.09 13.99 3.14
CA VAL A 330 2.19 12.58 2.73
C VAL A 330 1.10 12.18 1.74
N LEU A 331 -0.08 12.79 1.85
CA LEU A 331 -1.21 12.54 0.95
C LEU A 331 -0.96 13.10 -0.45
N ASP A 332 -0.28 14.25 -0.56
CA ASP A 332 0.08 14.82 -1.85
C ASP A 332 1.05 13.90 -2.59
N LYS A 333 2.07 13.39 -1.90
CA LYS A 333 3.00 12.41 -2.48
C LYS A 333 2.27 11.14 -2.93
N LEU A 334 1.37 10.62 -2.09
CA LEU A 334 0.58 9.44 -2.44
C LEU A 334 -0.28 9.71 -3.68
N LEU A 335 -0.95 10.86 -3.74
CA LEU A 335 -1.83 11.24 -4.84
C LEU A 335 -1.07 11.36 -6.16
N GLU A 336 0.13 11.95 -6.16
CA GLU A 336 0.96 12.04 -7.36
C GLU A 336 1.36 10.65 -7.90
N VAL A 337 1.63 9.68 -7.01
CA VAL A 337 1.87 8.28 -7.42
C VAL A 337 0.60 7.60 -7.93
N GLN A 338 -0.57 7.87 -7.33
CA GLN A 338 -1.85 7.34 -7.81
C GLN A 338 -2.22 7.88 -9.19
N LYS A 339 -1.85 9.12 -9.51
CA LYS A 339 -2.07 9.78 -10.82
C LYS A 339 -1.17 9.25 -11.95
N LEU A 340 -0.18 8.39 -11.65
CA LEU A 340 0.53 7.64 -12.68
C LEU A 340 -0.43 6.78 -13.51
N ASP A 341 -1.56 6.38 -12.92
CA ASP A 341 -2.70 5.87 -13.68
C ASP A 341 -3.46 7.02 -14.35
N ASN A 342 -3.07 7.34 -15.57
CA ASN A 342 -3.57 8.48 -16.34
C ASN A 342 -4.59 8.11 -17.44
N ILE A 343 -4.71 6.83 -17.78
CA ILE A 343 -5.63 6.33 -18.82
C ILE A 343 -6.63 5.31 -18.29
N ASP A 344 -6.59 5.03 -16.99
CA ASP A 344 -7.42 4.04 -16.30
C ASP A 344 -7.21 2.61 -16.81
N ILE A 345 -7.82 1.63 -16.12
CA ILE A 345 -7.75 0.23 -16.52
C ILE A 345 -8.37 -0.02 -17.89
N GLU A 346 -9.41 0.74 -18.26
CA GLU A 346 -10.04 0.67 -19.59
C GLU A 346 -9.03 0.96 -20.72
N GLY A 347 -8.03 1.82 -20.49
CA GLY A 347 -6.94 2.08 -21.44
C GLY A 347 -5.75 1.14 -21.26
N ALA A 348 -5.29 0.94 -20.02
CA ALA A 348 -4.07 0.19 -19.71
C ALA A 348 -4.15 -1.29 -20.14
N ILE A 349 -5.35 -1.86 -20.19
CA ILE A 349 -5.56 -3.24 -20.64
C ILE A 349 -5.16 -3.46 -22.12
N HIS A 350 -5.27 -2.44 -22.97
CA HIS A 350 -4.87 -2.52 -24.38
C HIS A 350 -3.36 -2.68 -24.51
N ALA A 351 -2.60 -1.84 -23.79
CA ALA A 351 -1.14 -1.92 -23.73
C ALA A 351 -0.67 -3.26 -23.14
N TYR A 352 -1.39 -3.83 -22.17
CA TYR A 352 -1.11 -5.17 -21.64
C TYR A 352 -1.20 -6.26 -22.72
N TYR A 353 -2.24 -6.24 -23.56
CA TYR A 353 -2.37 -7.23 -24.64
C TYR A 353 -1.27 -7.10 -25.70
N ASP A 354 -0.79 -5.87 -25.97
CA ASP A 354 0.34 -5.64 -26.86
C ASP A 354 1.65 -6.21 -26.29
N ILE A 355 1.93 -5.96 -25.01
CA ILE A 355 3.15 -6.47 -24.31
C ILE A 355 3.17 -8.00 -24.29
N THR A 356 2.00 -8.62 -24.08
CA THR A 356 1.87 -10.08 -24.01
C THR A 356 1.79 -10.72 -25.40
N SER A 357 1.76 -9.91 -26.47
CA SER A 357 1.60 -10.36 -27.87
C SER A 357 0.36 -11.25 -28.05
N GLN A 358 -0.69 -10.98 -27.29
CA GLN A 358 -1.97 -11.68 -27.37
C GLN A 358 -2.97 -10.85 -28.16
N GLN A 359 -4.02 -11.51 -28.65
CA GLN A 359 -5.11 -10.77 -29.25
C GLN A 359 -5.86 -9.97 -28.18
N CYS A 360 -6.02 -8.66 -28.40
CA CYS A 360 -6.71 -7.79 -27.48
C CYS A 360 -8.19 -8.19 -27.32
N MET A 361 -8.53 -8.74 -26.15
CA MET A 361 -9.89 -9.16 -25.85
C MET A 361 -10.81 -7.98 -25.55
N ALA A 362 -10.28 -6.88 -25.01
CA ALA A 362 -11.05 -5.66 -24.76
C ALA A 362 -11.63 -5.10 -26.08
N CYS A 363 -10.83 -5.04 -27.15
CA CYS A 363 -11.29 -4.60 -28.47
C CYS A 363 -12.40 -5.48 -29.08
N ARG A 364 -12.51 -6.76 -28.71
CA ARG A 364 -13.57 -7.66 -29.24
C ARG A 364 -14.94 -7.34 -28.67
N GLU A 365 -15.00 -6.73 -27.50
CA GLU A 365 -16.25 -6.38 -26.81
C GLU A 365 -16.75 -4.98 -27.17
N LEU A 366 -15.91 -4.17 -27.82
CA LEU A 366 -16.19 -2.79 -28.21
C LEU A 366 -16.86 -2.72 -29.59
N SER A 367 -17.71 -1.70 -29.78
CA SER A 367 -18.16 -1.34 -31.13
C SER A 367 -17.00 -0.79 -31.97
N GLU A 368 -17.15 -0.77 -33.30
CA GLU A 368 -16.13 -0.21 -34.19
C GLU A 368 -15.79 1.26 -33.87
N GLU A 369 -16.77 2.04 -33.38
CA GLU A 369 -16.54 3.44 -32.99
C GLU A 369 -15.76 3.54 -31.69
N GLN A 370 -16.04 2.69 -30.70
CA GLN A 370 -15.31 2.66 -29.44
C GLN A 370 -13.88 2.16 -29.62
N ALA A 371 -13.67 1.17 -30.49
CA ALA A 371 -12.34 0.66 -30.81
C ALA A 371 -11.42 1.70 -31.46
N LYS A 372 -11.99 2.66 -32.22
CA LYS A 372 -11.22 3.78 -32.81
C LYS A 372 -10.53 4.63 -31.73
N THR A 373 -11.15 4.79 -30.57
CA THR A 373 -10.59 5.55 -29.44
C THR A 373 -9.28 4.95 -28.92
N TYR A 374 -9.10 3.63 -29.03
CA TYR A 374 -7.93 2.91 -28.54
C TYR A 374 -6.92 2.54 -29.63
N THR A 375 -7.15 2.94 -30.88
CA THR A 375 -6.25 2.64 -32.01
C THR A 375 -4.86 3.27 -31.82
N SER A 376 -4.79 4.44 -31.18
CA SER A 376 -3.52 5.10 -30.84
C SER A 376 -2.69 4.30 -29.84
N LEU A 377 -3.34 3.57 -28.91
CA LEU A 377 -2.65 2.72 -27.94
C LEU A 377 -2.01 1.50 -28.62
N HIS A 378 -2.74 0.83 -29.51
CA HIS A 378 -2.21 -0.30 -30.29
C HIS A 378 -1.17 0.11 -31.35
N SER A 379 -1.14 1.39 -31.72
CA SER A 379 -0.13 1.95 -32.61
C SER A 379 1.11 2.46 -31.86
N ALA A 380 1.09 2.42 -30.52
CA ALA A 380 2.18 2.90 -29.70
C ALA A 380 3.40 1.98 -29.79
N SER A 381 4.58 2.52 -29.47
CA SER A 381 5.80 1.71 -29.38
C SER A 381 5.74 0.74 -28.20
N LEU A 382 6.49 -0.36 -28.25
CA LEU A 382 6.57 -1.30 -27.13
C LEU A 382 7.03 -0.61 -25.83
N ASP A 383 7.97 0.33 -25.91
CA ASP A 383 8.42 1.08 -24.73
C ASP A 383 7.32 1.95 -24.12
N GLU A 384 6.43 2.51 -24.96
CA GLU A 384 5.26 3.26 -24.49
C GLU A 384 4.26 2.35 -23.78
N SER A 385 3.93 1.20 -24.38
CA SER A 385 3.04 0.22 -23.77
C SER A 385 3.60 -0.28 -22.43
N LEU A 386 4.91 -0.58 -22.38
CA LEU A 386 5.60 -0.97 -21.14
C LEU A 386 5.50 0.13 -20.08
N ARG A 387 5.69 1.40 -20.44
CA ARG A 387 5.55 2.52 -19.51
C ARG A 387 4.12 2.61 -18.96
N ILE A 388 3.11 2.58 -19.83
CA ILE A 388 1.70 2.63 -19.44
C ILE A 388 1.37 1.55 -18.40
N VAL A 389 1.73 0.30 -18.67
CA VAL A 389 1.40 -0.82 -17.77
C VAL A 389 2.22 -0.75 -16.48
N LYS A 390 3.49 -0.33 -16.55
CA LYS A 390 4.34 -0.14 -15.36
C LYS A 390 3.77 0.94 -14.45
N ASP A 391 3.42 2.10 -15.00
CA ASP A 391 2.86 3.23 -14.27
C ASP A 391 1.50 2.88 -13.66
N TYR A 392 0.65 2.16 -14.40
CA TYR A 392 -0.63 1.63 -13.90
C TYR A 392 -0.44 0.70 -12.68
N LEU A 393 0.51 -0.25 -12.73
CA LEU A 393 0.76 -1.18 -11.62
C LEU A 393 1.36 -0.49 -10.39
N ILE A 394 2.20 0.53 -10.58
CA ILE A 394 2.72 1.38 -9.50
C ILE A 394 1.55 2.14 -8.85
N ALA A 395 0.71 2.78 -9.66
CA ALA A 395 -0.48 3.47 -9.17
C ALA A 395 -1.44 2.53 -8.44
N THR A 396 -1.64 1.31 -8.94
CA THR A 396 -2.46 0.28 -8.27
C THR A 396 -1.90 -0.07 -6.89
N THR A 397 -0.56 -0.13 -6.75
CA THR A 397 0.08 -0.31 -5.43
C THR A 397 -0.24 0.87 -4.50
N ALA A 398 -0.14 2.10 -4.99
CA ALA A 398 -0.47 3.29 -4.21
C ALA A 398 -1.97 3.41 -3.85
N LYS A 399 -2.87 2.91 -4.71
CA LYS A 399 -4.32 2.85 -4.45
C LYS A 399 -4.68 1.81 -3.37
N ASP A 400 -3.86 0.75 -3.24
CA ASP A 400 -4.10 -0.38 -2.33
C ASP A 400 -3.30 -0.34 -1.01
N CYS A 401 -2.44 0.66 -0.81
CA CYS A 401 -1.61 0.78 0.40
C CYS A 401 -2.42 1.24 1.63
N SER A 402 -1.85 1.06 2.83
CA SER A 402 -2.39 1.68 4.05
C SER A 402 -1.42 2.73 4.60
N LEU A 403 -1.97 3.74 5.28
CA LEU A 403 -1.21 4.77 5.98
C LEU A 403 -1.31 4.55 7.49
N ILE A 404 -0.18 4.50 8.20
CA ILE A 404 -0.12 4.48 9.67
C ILE A 404 0.39 5.81 10.20
N LEU A 405 -0.39 6.45 11.06
CA LEU A 405 0.05 7.59 11.88
C LEU A 405 0.18 7.11 13.33
N CYS A 406 1.31 7.34 14.00
CA CYS A 406 1.46 7.10 15.46
C CYS A 406 1.80 8.42 16.15
N PHE A 407 1.13 8.65 17.28
CA PHE A 407 1.18 9.84 18.10
C PHE A 407 1.64 9.48 19.50
N ARG A 408 2.52 10.30 20.07
CA ARG A 408 3.00 10.17 21.45
C ARG A 408 2.96 11.54 22.13
N PRO A 409 2.30 11.69 23.29
CA PRO A 409 2.36 12.91 24.08
C PRO A 409 3.81 13.24 24.43
N ARG A 410 4.19 14.52 24.33
CA ARG A 410 5.51 15.01 24.70
C ARG A 410 5.49 15.53 26.14
N ASN A 411 6.51 15.18 26.92
CA ASN A 411 6.73 15.78 28.25
C ASN A 411 7.59 17.04 28.10
N GLU A 412 7.43 18.03 29.01
CA GLU A 412 8.20 19.29 28.97
C GLU A 412 9.73 19.09 28.99
N GLU A 413 10.20 17.94 29.48
CA GLU A 413 11.61 17.56 29.58
C GLU A 413 12.19 16.98 28.27
N ASP A 414 11.36 16.63 27.28
CA ASP A 414 11.76 15.97 26.01
C ASP A 414 12.30 16.98 24.96
N SER A 415 13.29 17.78 25.34
CA SER A 415 13.98 18.73 24.44
C SER A 415 15.01 18.01 23.56
N GLY A 416 14.55 17.29 22.53
CA GLY A 416 15.48 16.62 21.59
C GLY A 416 14.89 15.61 20.61
N SER A 417 13.56 15.53 20.47
CA SER A 417 12.92 14.55 19.58
C SER A 417 13.28 14.80 18.11
N VAL A 418 13.75 13.75 17.43
CA VAL A 418 14.04 13.74 15.97
C VAL A 418 12.73 13.72 15.15
N TYR A 419 11.60 13.49 15.80
CA TYR A 419 10.29 13.38 15.14
C TYR A 419 9.61 14.73 14.98
N ASN A 420 8.76 14.84 13.96
CA ASN A 420 7.89 16.00 13.80
C ASN A 420 6.94 16.10 14.99
N SER A 421 6.68 17.34 15.44
CA SER A 421 5.78 17.60 16.55
C SER A 421 4.59 18.46 16.16
N LEU A 422 3.47 18.27 16.84
CA LEU A 422 2.25 19.07 16.76
C LEU A 422 1.93 19.60 18.14
N TYR A 423 1.24 20.74 18.20
CA TYR A 423 0.74 21.31 19.44
C TYR A 423 -0.73 21.63 19.26
N ILE A 424 -1.58 21.01 20.09
CA ILE A 424 -3.02 21.20 20.04
C ILE A 424 -3.41 22.25 21.08
N GLU A 425 -3.86 23.41 20.61
CA GLU A 425 -4.19 24.56 21.46
C GLU A 425 -5.34 24.26 22.44
N SER A 426 -6.37 23.54 21.99
CA SER A 426 -7.56 23.19 22.79
C SER A 426 -7.24 22.36 24.02
N THR A 427 -6.21 21.51 23.97
CA THR A 427 -5.79 20.66 25.10
C THR A 427 -4.48 21.12 25.74
N LYS A 428 -3.80 22.11 25.13
CA LYS A 428 -2.45 22.55 25.50
C LYS A 428 -1.42 21.41 25.55
N GLN A 429 -1.62 20.38 24.72
CA GLN A 429 -0.72 19.23 24.65
C GLN A 429 0.14 19.28 23.38
N ALA A 430 1.41 18.93 23.54
CA ALA A 430 2.31 18.64 22.42
C ALA A 430 2.36 17.14 22.14
N PHE A 431 2.43 16.76 20.86
CA PHE A 431 2.54 15.39 20.41
C PHE A 431 3.70 15.25 19.42
N ASP A 432 4.54 14.25 19.62
CA ASP A 432 5.37 13.72 18.54
C ASP A 432 4.51 12.87 17.62
N PHE A 433 4.77 12.94 16.32
CA PHE A 433 4.11 12.06 15.36
C PHE A 433 5.08 11.50 14.32
N LYS A 434 4.71 10.33 13.80
CA LYS A 434 5.38 9.68 12.68
C LYS A 434 4.35 9.09 11.72
N VAL A 435 4.69 9.06 10.44
CA VAL A 435 3.78 8.58 9.38
C VAL A 435 4.52 7.57 8.50
N TYR A 436 3.87 6.45 8.19
CA TYR A 436 4.44 5.40 7.34
C TYR A 436 3.41 4.80 6.41
N PHE A 437 3.82 4.49 5.18
CA PHE A 437 3.09 3.64 4.27
C PHE A 437 3.41 2.16 4.55
N ILE A 438 2.38 1.32 4.50
CA ILE A 438 2.49 -0.13 4.55
C ILE A 438 1.70 -0.76 3.40
N ASP A 439 1.84 -2.08 3.21
CA ASP A 439 1.16 -2.83 2.15
C ASP A 439 1.56 -2.41 0.71
N LEU A 440 2.82 -2.00 0.51
CA LEU A 440 3.40 -1.60 -0.77
C LEU A 440 3.86 -2.79 -1.64
N ASP A 441 3.08 -3.88 -1.65
CA ASP A 441 3.45 -5.14 -2.29
C ASP A 441 3.35 -5.04 -3.84
N LEU A 442 4.35 -5.56 -4.56
CA LEU A 442 4.40 -5.57 -6.04
C LEU A 442 3.15 -6.24 -6.65
N LYS A 443 2.44 -5.50 -7.50
CA LYS A 443 1.31 -6.04 -8.28
C LYS A 443 1.81 -6.87 -9.47
N ARG A 444 1.19 -8.04 -9.67
CA ARG A 444 1.56 -8.98 -10.72
C ARG A 444 0.97 -8.55 -12.05
N LEU A 445 1.73 -8.70 -13.14
CA LEU A 445 1.27 -8.36 -14.48
C LEU A 445 0.01 -9.15 -14.88
N SER A 446 -0.11 -10.39 -14.43
CA SER A 446 -1.27 -11.26 -14.69
C SER A 446 -2.58 -10.77 -14.04
N LYS A 447 -2.54 -9.77 -13.16
CA LYS A 447 -3.74 -9.21 -12.54
C LYS A 447 -4.46 -8.18 -13.41
N MET A 448 -3.85 -7.71 -14.51
CA MET A 448 -4.45 -6.71 -15.40
C MET A 448 -5.85 -7.12 -15.89
N GLU A 449 -6.01 -8.37 -16.34
CA GLU A 449 -7.32 -8.89 -16.78
C GLU A 449 -8.34 -8.93 -15.64
N GLU A 450 -7.90 -9.30 -14.42
CA GLU A 450 -8.77 -9.33 -13.24
C GLU A 450 -9.22 -7.93 -12.84
N TYR A 451 -8.32 -6.94 -12.90
CA TYR A 451 -8.65 -5.53 -12.64
C TYR A 451 -9.65 -5.00 -13.66
N TYR A 452 -9.45 -5.29 -14.95
CA TYR A 452 -10.37 -4.87 -16.01
C TYR A 452 -11.77 -5.48 -15.84
N GLU A 453 -11.85 -6.78 -15.56
CA GLU A 453 -13.13 -7.45 -15.33
C GLU A 453 -13.82 -7.00 -14.03
N LEU A 454 -13.06 -6.68 -13.00
CA LEU A 454 -13.59 -6.14 -11.76
C LEU A 454 -14.19 -4.74 -11.98
N ASP A 455 -13.48 -3.87 -12.69
CA ASP A 455 -13.95 -2.51 -12.99
C ASP A 455 -15.25 -2.53 -13.81
N LYS A 456 -15.29 -3.32 -14.90
CA LYS A 456 -16.50 -3.54 -15.70
C LYS A 456 -17.70 -3.95 -14.85
N LYS A 457 -17.49 -4.86 -13.89
CA LYS A 457 -18.55 -5.30 -12.97
C LYS A 457 -19.01 -4.16 -12.07
N ILE A 458 -18.07 -3.41 -11.47
CA ILE A 458 -18.39 -2.27 -10.60
C ILE A 458 -19.23 -1.24 -11.36
N VAL A 459 -18.76 -0.80 -12.54
CA VAL A 459 -19.44 0.21 -13.36
C VAL A 459 -20.81 -0.31 -13.82
N SER A 460 -20.91 -1.57 -14.25
CA SER A 460 -22.17 -2.18 -14.66
C SER A 460 -23.18 -2.22 -13.51
N CYS A 461 -22.78 -2.69 -12.34
CA CYS A 461 -23.63 -2.73 -11.15
C CYS A 461 -24.09 -1.32 -10.76
N TYR A 462 -23.18 -0.34 -10.75
CA TYR A 462 -23.52 1.05 -10.43
C TYR A 462 -24.53 1.65 -11.41
N ARG A 463 -24.34 1.44 -12.72
CA ARG A 463 -25.30 1.88 -13.76
C ARG A 463 -26.67 1.21 -13.58
N GLN A 464 -26.72 -0.06 -13.21
CA GLN A 464 -27.98 -0.77 -12.92
C GLN A 464 -28.69 -0.18 -11.71
N MET A 465 -27.97 0.12 -10.63
CA MET A 465 -28.53 0.76 -9.44
C MET A 465 -29.18 2.12 -9.77
N ILE A 466 -28.48 2.98 -10.51
CA ILE A 466 -29.02 4.29 -10.94
C ILE A 466 -30.32 4.13 -11.73
N LYS A 467 -30.36 3.19 -12.68
CA LYS A 467 -31.57 2.93 -13.48
C LYS A 467 -32.75 2.47 -12.62
N MET A 468 -32.49 1.62 -11.63
CA MET A 468 -33.54 1.14 -10.72
C MET A 468 -34.09 2.26 -9.84
N ASP A 469 -33.24 3.16 -9.35
CA ASP A 469 -33.68 4.29 -8.52
C ASP A 469 -34.44 5.34 -9.33
N GLN A 470 -34.05 5.58 -10.59
CA GLN A 470 -34.82 6.43 -11.52
C GLN A 470 -36.20 5.83 -11.82
N GLY A 471 -36.28 4.53 -12.10
CA GLY A 471 -37.56 3.84 -12.32
C GLY A 471 -38.48 3.84 -11.09
N ARG A 472 -37.93 3.74 -9.88
CA ARG A 472 -38.72 3.88 -8.63
C ARG A 472 -39.28 5.29 -8.46
N ASN A 473 -38.48 6.31 -8.73
CA ASN A 473 -38.91 7.70 -8.63
C ASN A 473 -40.00 8.06 -9.66
N GLU A 474 -39.93 7.50 -10.87
CA GLU A 474 -40.97 7.65 -11.90
C GLU A 474 -42.29 6.97 -11.50
N VAL A 475 -42.25 5.77 -10.92
CA VAL A 475 -43.44 5.07 -10.42
C VAL A 475 -44.10 5.82 -9.26
N THR A 476 -43.31 6.36 -8.32
CA THR A 476 -43.85 7.19 -7.23
C THR A 476 -44.40 8.54 -7.71
N GLY A 477 -43.81 9.12 -8.76
CA GLY A 477 -44.32 10.34 -9.40
C GLY A 477 -45.66 10.14 -10.11
N LEU A 478 -45.83 9.01 -10.81
CA LEU A 478 -47.08 8.60 -11.46
C LEU A 478 -48.19 8.27 -10.47
N GLN A 479 -47.87 7.71 -9.30
CA GLN A 479 -48.85 7.51 -8.22
C GLN A 479 -49.25 8.82 -7.55
N ALA A 480 -48.35 9.78 -7.39
CA ALA A 480 -48.68 11.10 -6.85
C ALA A 480 -49.57 11.93 -7.79
N SER A 481 -49.42 11.81 -9.12
CA SER A 481 -50.29 12.48 -10.10
C SER A 481 -51.69 11.89 -10.22
N ASN A 482 -51.91 10.65 -9.79
CA ASN A 482 -53.22 9.98 -9.84
C ASN A 482 -54.07 10.17 -8.57
N VAL A 483 -53.57 10.90 -7.57
CA VAL A 483 -54.30 11.23 -6.32
C VAL A 483 -54.86 12.66 -6.33
N THR A 484 -54.50 13.46 -7.34
CA THR A 484 -55.11 14.77 -7.60
C THR A 484 -55.97 14.71 -8.86
N HIS A 485 -57.13 14.07 -8.77
CA HIS A 485 -58.29 14.38 -9.63
C HIS A 485 -59.60 14.07 -8.91
#